data_AF-A0A9W6CV27-F1
#
_entry.id   AF-A0A9W6CV27-F1
#
_cell.length_a   1.000
_cell.length_b   1.000
_cell.length_c   1.000
_cell.angle_alpha   90.00
_cell.angle_beta   90.00
_cell.angle_gamma   90.00
#
_symmetry.space_group_name_H-M   'P 1'
#
loop_
_entity.id
_entity.type
_entity.pdbx_description
1 polymer ?
#
loop_
_entity_poly.entity_id
_entity_poly.type
_entity_poly.pdbx_seq_one_letter_code
_entity_poly.pdbx_strand_id
1 'polypeptide(L)'
;MSENLYVKLKYRFVEEEPCKRFRTLIVKIANALAEFYGSLEAPKRTVGWTEYLASKNQTLSKLDESLFEWAHLVAGMTQVDGAVVITQRLELVGFGAQISGKLERVDAVAHALDPEGWEILQEQTDCVGSRHHSAYSLCNALHNVVVVVVSQDGTAQLVRWNDGMVTVWEQLSSSLIEV
;
A
#
# COMPACT_ATOMS: atom_id res chain seq x y z
N MET A 1 22.12 1.55 3.80
CA MET A 1 20.90 2.22 3.34
C MET A 1 21.32 3.61 2.88
N SER A 2 21.22 3.89 1.59
CA SER A 2 21.45 5.25 1.06
C SER A 2 20.54 6.24 1.78
N GLU A 3 21.07 7.40 2.19
CA GLU A 3 20.24 8.48 2.73
C GLU A 3 19.15 8.83 1.70
N ASN A 4 17.89 8.56 2.04
CA ASN A 4 16.78 9.06 1.24
C ASN A 4 16.70 10.57 1.47
N LEU A 5 17.22 11.32 0.50
CA LEU A 5 17.26 12.79 0.52
C LEU A 5 15.87 13.42 0.32
N TYR A 6 14.87 12.64 -0.10
CA TYR A 6 13.57 13.15 -0.51
C TYR A 6 12.47 12.97 0.53
N VAL A 7 12.64 12.05 1.49
CA VAL A 7 11.63 11.73 2.50
C VAL A 7 12.20 11.90 3.89
N LYS A 8 11.77 12.96 4.58
CA LYS A 8 12.16 13.24 5.96
C LYS A 8 11.08 12.75 6.92
N LEU A 9 11.41 11.76 7.73
CA LEU A 9 10.50 11.20 8.75
C LEU A 9 10.48 12.10 9.99
N LYS A 10 9.28 12.53 10.42
CA LYS A 10 9.08 13.18 11.72
C LYS A 10 9.10 12.18 12.87
N TYR A 11 8.39 11.06 12.69
CA TYR A 11 8.35 9.97 13.65
C TYR A 11 8.85 8.70 12.98
N ARG A 12 10.01 8.21 13.43
CA ARG A 12 10.61 6.95 12.95
C ARG A 12 10.38 5.87 13.99
N PHE A 13 9.98 4.69 13.55
CA PHE A 13 9.88 3.55 14.44
C PHE A 13 11.25 2.89 14.69
N VAL A 14 11.38 2.28 15.87
CA VAL A 14 12.51 1.40 16.18
C VAL A 14 12.33 0.08 15.44
N GLU A 15 13.41 -0.48 14.92
CA GLU A 15 13.35 -1.70 14.12
C GLU A 15 13.08 -2.95 14.97
N GLU A 16 11.80 -3.21 15.23
CA GLU A 16 11.32 -4.33 16.04
C GLU A 16 10.14 -5.06 15.37
N GLU A 17 9.68 -6.17 15.96
CA GLU A 17 8.56 -6.96 15.44
C GLU A 17 7.28 -6.15 15.19
N PRO A 18 6.87 -5.18 16.03
CA PRO A 18 5.65 -4.39 15.78
C PRO A 18 5.65 -3.70 14.40
N CYS A 19 6.82 -3.27 13.91
CA CYS A 19 6.94 -2.67 12.58
C CYS A 19 6.79 -3.70 11.46
N LYS A 20 7.05 -4.97 11.75
CA LYS A 20 7.00 -6.12 10.83
C LYS A 20 5.72 -6.94 11.02
N ARG A 21 4.76 -6.43 11.79
CA ARG A 21 3.58 -7.15 12.27
C ARG A 21 2.73 -7.75 11.16
N PHE A 22 2.53 -7.02 10.06
CA PHE A 22 1.81 -7.52 8.88
C PHE A 22 2.39 -8.87 8.41
N ARG A 23 3.71 -8.93 8.23
CA ARG A 23 4.40 -10.15 7.80
C ARG A 23 4.23 -11.28 8.81
N THR A 24 4.35 -10.99 10.10
CA THR A 24 4.10 -11.98 11.16
C THR A 24 2.68 -12.55 11.06
N LEU A 25 1.68 -11.70 10.85
CA LEU A 25 0.28 -12.11 10.74
C LEU A 25 0.03 -12.96 9.50
N ILE A 26 0.53 -12.56 8.32
CA ILE A 26 0.39 -13.35 7.09
C ILE A 26 1.01 -14.74 7.23
N VAL A 27 2.20 -14.84 7.83
CA VAL A 27 2.84 -16.16 8.07
C VAL A 27 2.01 -17.01 9.04
N LYS A 28 1.47 -16.41 10.11
CA LYS A 28 0.59 -17.12 11.05
C LYS A 28 -0.70 -17.60 10.39
N ILE A 29 -1.32 -16.78 9.55
CA ILE A 29 -2.52 -17.16 8.79
C ILE A 29 -2.21 -18.31 7.84
N ALA A 30 -1.12 -18.21 7.06
CA ALA A 30 -0.70 -19.27 6.14
C ALA A 30 -0.42 -20.60 6.86
N ASN A 31 0.27 -20.55 8.01
CA ASN A 31 0.53 -21.74 8.82
C ASN A 31 -0.75 -22.35 9.38
N ALA A 32 -1.67 -21.53 9.92
CA ALA A 32 -2.95 -21.99 10.44
C ALA A 32 -3.81 -22.62 9.32
N LEU A 33 -3.83 -22.03 8.13
CA LEU A 33 -4.50 -22.61 6.96
C LEU A 33 -3.91 -23.96 6.58
N ALA A 34 -2.58 -24.06 6.50
CA ALA A 34 -1.90 -25.30 6.20
C ALA A 34 -2.16 -26.39 7.27
N GLU A 35 -2.24 -26.02 8.54
CA GLU A 35 -2.56 -26.93 9.64
C GLU A 35 -4.00 -27.46 9.58
N PHE A 36 -4.98 -26.58 9.32
CA PHE A 36 -6.39 -26.97 9.35
C PHE A 36 -6.90 -27.61 8.05
N TYR A 37 -6.35 -27.20 6.91
CA TYR A 37 -6.84 -27.61 5.59
C TYR A 37 -5.81 -28.34 4.74
N GLY A 38 -4.55 -28.38 5.19
CA GLY A 38 -3.53 -29.22 4.56
C GLY A 38 -3.84 -30.70 4.77
N SER A 39 -3.20 -31.55 3.97
CA SER A 39 -3.33 -33.00 4.08
C SER A 39 -1.97 -33.65 3.91
N LEU A 40 -1.61 -34.51 4.87
CA LEU A 40 -0.42 -35.36 4.77
C LEU A 40 -0.57 -36.43 3.67
N GLU A 41 -1.81 -36.84 3.38
CA GLU A 41 -2.13 -37.80 2.33
C GLU A 41 -2.14 -37.15 0.93
N ALA A 42 -2.37 -35.84 0.86
CA ALA A 42 -2.35 -35.05 -0.37
C ALA A 42 -1.42 -33.82 -0.23
N PRO A 43 -0.09 -34.01 -0.17
CA PRO A 43 0.87 -32.93 0.07
C PRO A 43 0.93 -31.89 -1.07
N LYS A 44 0.36 -32.20 -2.24
CA LYS A 44 0.22 -31.27 -3.37
C LYS A 44 -1.08 -30.47 -3.34
N ARG A 45 -1.95 -30.69 -2.34
CA ARG A 45 -3.18 -29.92 -2.20
C ARG A 45 -2.81 -28.45 -1.95
N THR A 46 -3.32 -27.57 -2.80
CA THR A 46 -3.24 -26.13 -2.57
C THR A 46 -4.30 -25.74 -1.55
N VAL A 47 -3.88 -25.04 -0.50
CA VAL A 47 -4.76 -24.35 0.44
C VAL A 47 -4.63 -22.87 0.17
N GLY A 48 -5.74 -22.16 0.00
CA GLY A 48 -5.70 -20.76 -0.37
C GLY A 48 -6.93 -19.98 0.06
N TRP A 49 -7.30 -19.02 -0.80
CA TRP A 49 -8.38 -18.07 -0.54
C TRP A 49 -9.73 -18.74 -0.25
N THR A 50 -10.04 -19.83 -0.96
CA THR A 50 -11.30 -20.57 -0.77
C THR A 50 -11.42 -21.16 0.63
N GLU A 51 -10.38 -21.83 1.13
CA GLU A 51 -10.37 -22.35 2.50
C GLU A 51 -10.37 -21.24 3.55
N TYR A 52 -9.68 -20.13 3.29
CA TYR A 52 -9.70 -18.96 4.16
C TYR A 52 -11.11 -18.42 4.37
N LEU A 53 -11.84 -18.14 3.28
CA LEU A 53 -13.20 -17.61 3.34
C LEU A 53 -14.20 -18.60 3.96
N ALA A 54 -14.03 -19.90 3.69
CA ALA A 54 -14.92 -20.93 4.22
C ALA A 54 -14.64 -21.25 5.71
N SER A 55 -13.54 -20.74 6.27
CA SER A 55 -13.11 -21.09 7.60
C SER A 55 -14.00 -20.50 8.68
N LYS A 56 -14.42 -21.35 9.62
CA LYS A 56 -15.08 -20.96 10.88
C LYS A 56 -14.15 -21.17 12.08
N ASN A 57 -12.86 -21.39 11.82
CA ASN A 57 -11.89 -21.66 12.86
C ASN A 57 -11.60 -20.38 13.67
N GLN A 58 -11.73 -20.47 15.00
CA GLN A 58 -11.57 -19.31 15.88
C GLN A 58 -10.14 -18.72 15.86
N THR A 59 -9.11 -19.54 15.63
CA THR A 59 -7.73 -19.06 15.50
C THR A 59 -7.57 -18.22 14.23
N LEU A 60 -8.11 -18.67 13.10
CA LEU A 60 -8.07 -17.91 11.85
C LEU A 60 -8.86 -16.59 11.97
N SER A 61 -10.04 -16.61 12.58
CA SER A 61 -10.83 -15.41 12.85
C SER A 61 -10.05 -14.36 13.67
N LYS A 62 -9.36 -14.79 14.75
CA LYS A 62 -8.56 -13.86 15.58
C LYS A 62 -7.36 -13.28 14.83
N LEU A 63 -6.75 -14.06 13.93
CA LEU A 63 -5.65 -13.59 13.10
C LEU A 63 -6.12 -12.60 12.03
N ASP A 64 -7.30 -12.82 11.45
CA ASP A 64 -7.97 -11.88 10.55
C ASP A 64 -8.30 -10.57 11.26
N GLU A 65 -8.92 -10.63 12.45
CA GLU A 65 -9.17 -9.45 13.29
C GLU A 65 -7.88 -8.67 13.57
N SER A 66 -6.79 -9.37 13.92
CA SER A 66 -5.48 -8.74 14.14
C SER A 66 -4.92 -8.05 12.89
N LEU A 67 -5.23 -8.55 11.70
CA LEU A 67 -4.84 -7.94 10.43
C LEU A 67 -5.64 -6.66 10.18
N PHE A 68 -6.94 -6.66 10.47
CA PHE A 68 -7.78 -5.46 10.43
C PHE A 68 -7.35 -4.41 11.44
N GLU A 69 -7.01 -4.80 12.67
CA GLU A 69 -6.46 -3.89 13.68
C GLU A 69 -5.15 -3.24 13.22
N TRP A 70 -4.27 -3.99 12.54
CA TRP A 70 -3.07 -3.43 11.95
C TRP A 70 -3.39 -2.41 10.85
N ALA A 71 -4.38 -2.68 9.99
CA ALA A 71 -4.82 -1.72 8.98
C ALA A 71 -5.39 -0.43 9.62
N HIS A 72 -6.19 -0.56 10.68
CA HIS A 72 -6.70 0.59 11.44
C HIS A 72 -5.58 1.38 12.12
N LEU A 73 -4.54 0.71 12.61
CA LEU A 73 -3.36 1.36 13.17
C LEU A 73 -2.65 2.21 12.11
N VAL A 74 -2.44 1.68 10.90
CA VAL A 74 -1.85 2.43 9.78
C VAL A 74 -2.72 3.62 9.40
N ALA A 75 -4.03 3.43 9.28
CA ALA A 75 -4.98 4.52 9.02
C ALA A 75 -5.01 5.58 10.13
N GLY A 76 -4.80 5.19 11.39
CA GLY A 76 -4.64 6.14 12.50
C GLY A 76 -3.41 7.04 12.31
N MET A 77 -2.30 6.50 11.80
CA MET A 77 -1.08 7.26 11.54
C MET A 77 -1.23 8.25 10.38
N THR A 78 -2.13 8.00 9.42
CA THR A 78 -2.39 8.93 8.31
C THR A 78 -3.14 10.19 8.74
N GLN A 79 -3.66 10.24 9.98
CA GLN A 79 -4.28 11.46 10.54
C GLN A 79 -3.25 12.54 10.87
N VAL A 80 -1.96 12.19 10.94
CA VAL A 80 -0.87 13.14 11.14
C VAL A 80 -0.45 13.72 9.80
N ASP A 81 -0.30 15.05 9.74
CA ASP A 81 0.18 15.75 8.55
C ASP A 81 1.47 15.14 7.99
N GLY A 82 1.44 14.82 6.70
CA GLY A 82 2.52 14.17 5.96
C GLY A 82 2.11 12.82 5.42
N ALA A 83 3.07 11.93 5.24
CA ALA A 83 2.86 10.57 4.75
C ALA A 83 3.25 9.50 5.79
N VAL A 84 2.60 8.35 5.69
CA VAL A 84 3.06 7.11 6.33
C VAL A 84 3.99 6.40 5.35
N VAL A 85 5.15 5.97 5.83
CA VAL A 85 6.15 5.29 5.01
C VAL A 85 6.21 3.83 5.42
N ILE A 86 5.96 2.95 4.44
CA ILE A 86 6.07 1.50 4.58
C ILE A 86 7.03 0.95 3.52
N THR A 87 7.67 -0.18 3.83
CA THR A 87 8.46 -0.90 2.83
C THR A 87 7.54 -1.65 1.87
N GLN A 88 8.10 -2.14 0.75
CA GLN A 88 7.39 -3.05 -0.17
C GLN A 88 6.96 -4.37 0.49
N ARG A 89 7.52 -4.69 1.67
CA ARG A 89 7.13 -5.85 2.49
C ARG A 89 6.06 -5.50 3.53
N LEU A 90 5.46 -4.31 3.43
CA LEU A 90 4.46 -3.76 4.35
C LEU A 90 4.99 -3.62 5.78
N GLU A 91 6.29 -3.34 5.92
CA GLU A 91 6.90 -3.03 7.22
C GLU A 91 6.84 -1.51 7.46
N LEU A 92 6.38 -1.09 8.64
CA LEU A 92 6.27 0.32 9.02
C LEU A 92 7.65 0.93 9.26
N VAL A 93 7.96 2.02 8.56
CA VAL A 93 9.22 2.77 8.74
C VAL A 93 8.98 3.98 9.65
N GLY A 94 7.85 4.67 9.46
CA GLY A 94 7.51 5.86 10.22
C GLY A 94 6.30 6.61 9.64
N PHE A 95 5.92 7.70 10.28
CA PHE A 95 4.79 8.55 9.88
C PHE A 95 5.08 10.04 10.10
N GLY A 96 4.19 10.89 9.58
CA GLY A 96 4.42 12.34 9.50
C GLY A 96 5.58 12.68 8.58
N ALA A 97 5.77 11.89 7.52
CA ALA A 97 6.87 12.05 6.59
C ALA A 97 6.63 13.25 5.68
N GLN A 98 7.65 14.08 5.51
CA GLN A 98 7.63 15.19 4.57
C GLN A 98 8.40 14.81 3.30
N ILE A 99 7.71 14.86 2.17
CA ILE A 99 8.35 14.82 0.84
C ILE A 99 8.95 16.21 0.60
N SER A 100 10.27 16.28 0.47
CA SER A 100 11.01 17.54 0.30
C SER A 100 12.29 17.32 -0.51
N GLY A 101 13.03 18.38 -0.80
CA GLY A 101 14.22 18.34 -1.65
C GLY A 101 14.01 18.99 -3.01
N LYS A 102 15.02 18.92 -3.88
CA LYS A 102 14.95 19.43 -5.25
C LYS A 102 14.28 18.39 -6.15
N LEU A 103 12.97 18.23 -6.00
CA LEU A 103 12.17 17.39 -6.89
C LEU A 103 11.68 18.24 -8.07
N GLU A 104 11.86 17.74 -9.29
CA GLU A 104 11.35 18.40 -10.49
C GLU A 104 9.82 18.31 -10.52
N ARG A 105 9.18 19.42 -10.92
CA ARG A 105 7.74 19.44 -11.09
C ARG A 105 7.39 18.57 -12.30
N VAL A 106 6.40 17.71 -12.10
CA VAL A 106 5.80 16.91 -13.17
C VAL A 106 4.62 17.69 -13.71
N ASP A 107 4.68 18.10 -14.97
CA ASP A 107 3.62 18.93 -15.58
C ASP A 107 2.46 18.08 -16.12
N ALA A 108 2.72 16.84 -16.53
CA ALA A 108 1.71 15.90 -17.00
C ALA A 108 1.91 14.50 -16.41
N VAL A 109 0.79 13.79 -16.17
CA VAL A 109 0.74 12.39 -15.71
C VAL A 109 -0.11 11.55 -16.64
N ALA A 110 0.12 10.23 -16.64
CA ALA A 110 -0.70 9.26 -17.36
C ALA A 110 -1.74 8.67 -16.40
N HIS A 111 -3.01 8.71 -16.74
CA HIS A 111 -4.06 7.96 -16.06
C HIS A 111 -4.20 6.60 -16.74
N ALA A 112 -3.95 5.53 -15.99
CA ALA A 112 -4.15 4.18 -16.48
C ALA A 112 -5.65 3.85 -16.56
N LEU A 113 -6.07 3.30 -17.70
CA LEU A 113 -7.44 2.87 -17.95
C LEU A 113 -7.64 1.37 -17.67
N ASP A 114 -6.53 0.65 -17.49
CA ASP A 114 -6.47 -0.77 -17.15
C ASP A 114 -5.48 -1.03 -15.99
N PRO A 115 -5.62 -2.17 -15.28
CA PRO A 115 -4.72 -2.53 -14.18
C PRO A 115 -3.25 -2.67 -14.58
N GLU A 116 -2.98 -3.13 -15.80
CA GLU A 116 -1.62 -3.31 -16.32
C GLU A 116 -0.96 -1.99 -16.71
N GLY A 117 -1.75 -0.93 -16.95
CA GLY A 117 -1.30 0.39 -17.36
C GLY A 117 -0.86 0.45 -18.82
N TRP A 118 -1.46 -0.38 -19.68
CA TRP A 118 -1.18 -0.41 -21.13
C TRP A 118 -1.94 0.67 -21.89
N GLU A 119 -3.18 0.92 -21.50
CA GLU A 119 -4.03 1.99 -21.97
C GLU A 119 -3.92 3.18 -21.03
N ILE A 120 -3.50 4.33 -21.56
CA ILE A 120 -3.28 5.54 -20.78
C ILE A 120 -3.95 6.76 -21.41
N LEU A 121 -4.43 7.65 -20.56
CA LEU A 121 -4.86 9.00 -20.91
C LEU A 121 -3.93 10.02 -20.25
N GLN A 122 -3.28 10.87 -21.05
CA GLN A 122 -2.41 11.90 -20.51
C GLN A 122 -3.21 13.11 -20.04
N GLU A 123 -2.94 13.56 -18.81
CA GLU A 123 -3.58 14.73 -18.20
C GLU A 123 -2.54 15.71 -17.65
N GLN A 124 -2.89 17.00 -17.69
CA GLN A 124 -2.07 18.06 -17.11
C GLN A 124 -2.29 18.12 -15.60
N THR A 125 -1.24 18.44 -14.86
CA THR A 125 -1.27 18.46 -13.39
C THR A 125 -1.70 19.81 -12.80
N ASP A 126 -2.08 20.79 -13.62
CA ASP A 126 -2.37 22.15 -13.16
C ASP A 126 -3.53 22.26 -12.16
N CYS A 127 -4.44 21.28 -12.16
CA CYS A 127 -5.64 21.27 -11.31
C CYS A 127 -5.47 20.47 -10.01
N VAL A 128 -4.31 19.84 -9.76
CA VAL A 128 -4.14 18.94 -8.61
C VAL A 128 -3.63 19.65 -7.35
N GLY A 129 -3.99 19.11 -6.19
CA GLY A 129 -3.53 19.63 -4.89
C GLY A 129 -2.05 19.33 -4.60
N SER A 130 -1.50 19.98 -3.56
CA SER A 130 -0.10 19.84 -3.14
C SER A 130 0.32 18.40 -2.81
N ARG A 131 -0.59 17.55 -2.33
CA ARG A 131 -0.32 16.12 -2.06
C ARG A 131 -0.02 15.35 -3.34
N HIS A 132 -0.83 15.55 -4.38
CA HIS A 132 -0.64 14.94 -5.69
C HIS A 132 0.66 15.43 -6.32
N HIS A 133 0.92 16.74 -6.32
CA HIS A 133 2.20 17.27 -6.81
C HIS A 133 3.40 16.67 -6.09
N SER A 134 3.35 16.52 -4.77
CA SER A 134 4.43 15.89 -4.01
C SER A 134 4.61 14.42 -4.37
N ALA A 135 3.51 13.68 -4.54
CA ALA A 135 3.53 12.29 -4.95
C ALA A 135 4.12 12.10 -6.36
N TYR A 136 3.68 12.92 -7.33
CA TYR A 136 4.17 12.85 -8.70
C TYR A 136 5.66 13.16 -8.78
N SER A 137 6.08 14.23 -8.11
CA SER A 137 7.49 14.64 -8.10
C SER A 137 8.37 13.57 -7.41
N LEU A 138 7.87 12.91 -6.36
CA LEU A 138 8.58 11.81 -5.71
C LEU A 138 8.70 10.58 -6.62
N CYS A 139 7.60 10.17 -7.26
CA CYS A 139 7.61 9.01 -8.17
C CYS A 139 8.47 9.26 -9.42
N ASN A 140 8.51 10.49 -9.91
CA ASN A 140 9.40 10.91 -11.00
C ASN A 140 10.88 10.85 -10.60
N ALA A 141 11.23 11.20 -9.35
CA ALA A 141 12.60 11.11 -8.87
C ALA A 141 13.01 9.70 -8.44
N LEU A 142 12.06 8.90 -7.94
CA LEU A 142 12.29 7.55 -7.41
C LEU A 142 11.37 6.53 -8.11
N HIS A 143 11.87 5.94 -9.20
CA HIS A 143 11.08 5.05 -10.05
C HIS A 143 10.61 3.73 -9.41
N ASN A 144 11.15 3.38 -8.24
CA ASN A 144 10.80 2.18 -7.49
C ASN A 144 9.84 2.43 -6.32
N VAL A 145 9.37 3.67 -6.15
CA VAL A 145 8.40 4.07 -5.13
C VAL A 145 6.99 3.99 -5.69
N VAL A 146 6.07 3.60 -4.81
CA VAL A 146 4.64 3.66 -5.04
C VAL A 146 4.06 4.56 -3.95
N VAL A 147 3.23 5.52 -4.34
CA VAL A 147 2.55 6.43 -3.42
C VAL A 147 1.05 6.20 -3.54
N VAL A 148 0.39 5.97 -2.40
CA VAL A 148 -1.08 5.96 -2.33
C VAL A 148 -1.52 7.34 -1.87
N VAL A 149 -2.28 8.03 -2.70
CA VAL A 149 -2.86 9.34 -2.40
C VAL A 149 -4.34 9.16 -2.18
N VAL A 150 -4.83 9.50 -0.98
CA VAL A 150 -6.26 9.55 -0.69
C VAL A 150 -6.72 11.01 -0.78
N SER A 151 -7.58 11.29 -1.74
CA SER A 151 -8.17 12.62 -1.94
C SER A 151 -9.24 12.90 -0.87
N GLN A 152 -9.56 14.17 -0.67
CA GLN A 152 -10.64 14.58 0.24
C GLN A 152 -12.01 14.10 -0.23
N ASP A 153 -12.18 13.87 -1.54
CA ASP A 153 -13.39 13.29 -2.13
C ASP A 153 -13.55 11.78 -1.88
N GLY A 154 -12.59 11.15 -1.18
CA GLY A 154 -12.64 9.73 -0.83
C GLY A 154 -12.09 8.79 -1.89
N THR A 155 -11.59 9.31 -3.02
CA THR A 155 -10.89 8.49 -4.02
C THR A 155 -9.47 8.16 -3.57
N ALA A 156 -9.06 6.90 -3.76
CA ALA A 156 -7.70 6.46 -3.53
C ALA A 156 -7.00 6.28 -4.89
N GLN A 157 -5.86 6.93 -5.06
CA GLN A 157 -5.07 6.88 -6.28
C GLN A 157 -3.72 6.24 -5.98
N LEU A 158 -3.34 5.26 -6.79
CA LEU A 158 -2.01 4.69 -6.80
C LEU A 158 -1.16 5.46 -7.80
N VAL A 159 -0.03 5.99 -7.35
CA VAL A 159 0.90 6.75 -8.19
C VAL A 159 2.22 6.01 -8.25
N ARG A 160 2.73 5.77 -9.46
CA ARG A 160 4.00 5.11 -9.69
C ARG A 160 4.63 5.58 -10.99
N TRP A 161 5.95 5.53 -11.09
CA TRP A 161 6.64 5.57 -12.38
C TRP A 161 6.39 4.30 -13.21
N ASN A 162 5.96 4.47 -14.47
CA ASN A 162 5.75 3.39 -15.42
C ASN A 162 6.12 3.84 -16.85
N ASP A 163 6.95 3.06 -17.54
CA ASP A 163 7.32 3.27 -18.95
C ASP A 163 7.61 4.73 -19.39
N GLY A 164 8.42 5.43 -18.59
CA GLY A 164 8.91 6.77 -18.95
C GLY A 164 8.05 7.93 -18.44
N MET A 165 6.99 7.65 -17.68
CA MET A 165 6.10 8.68 -17.15
C MET A 165 5.58 8.31 -15.75
N VAL A 166 5.13 9.31 -14.99
CA VAL A 166 4.35 9.07 -13.78
C VAL A 166 2.93 8.66 -14.19
N THR A 167 2.51 7.49 -13.74
CA THR A 167 1.21 6.90 -14.01
C THR A 167 0.37 6.82 -12.73
N VAL A 168 -0.92 7.09 -12.88
CA VAL A 168 -1.93 7.12 -11.83
C VAL A 168 -2.97 6.03 -12.13
N TRP A 169 -3.25 5.17 -11.16
CA TRP A 169 -4.37 4.24 -11.21
C TRP A 169 -5.41 4.69 -10.19
N GLU A 170 -6.64 4.89 -10.63
CA GLU A 170 -7.75 5.15 -9.73
C GLU A 170 -8.25 3.84 -9.14
N GLN A 171 -8.10 3.69 -7.83
CA GLN A 171 -8.78 2.63 -7.12
C GLN A 171 -10.18 3.12 -6.79
N LEU A 172 -11.17 2.66 -7.56
CA LEU A 172 -12.58 2.90 -7.27
C LEU A 172 -12.85 2.40 -5.84
N SER A 173 -13.34 3.30 -4.98
CA SER A 173 -13.84 2.91 -3.66
C SER A 173 -14.91 1.83 -3.85
N SER A 174 -14.89 0.79 -3.01
CA SER A 174 -15.75 -0.38 -3.06
C SER A 174 -17.25 -0.11 -2.79
N SER A 175 -17.78 1.07 -3.10
CA SER A 175 -19.24 1.31 -3.14
C SER A 175 -19.94 0.47 -4.23
N LEU A 176 -19.19 -0.37 -4.97
CA LEU A 176 -19.68 -1.38 -5.91
C LEU A 176 -19.50 -2.84 -5.43
N ILE A 177 -19.10 -3.07 -4.18
CA ILE A 177 -19.09 -4.41 -3.57
C ILE A 177 -20.10 -4.42 -2.43
N GLU A 178 -21.38 -4.26 -2.77
CA GLU A 178 -22.45 -4.87 -2.00
C GLU A 178 -22.66 -6.28 -2.57
N VAL A 179 -22.31 -7.31 -1.79
CA VAL A 179 -22.72 -8.71 -1.98
C VAL A 179 -23.60 -9.10 -0.82
#